data_AF-A0A964IA72-F1
#
_entry.id   AF-A0A964IA72-F1
#
_cell.length_a   1.000
_cell.length_b   1.000
_cell.length_c   1.000
_cell.angle_alpha   90.00
_cell.angle_beta   90.00
_cell.angle_gamma   90.00
#
_symmetry.space_group_name_H-M   'P 1'
#
loop_
_entity.id
_entity.type
_entity.pdbx_description
1 polymer ?
#
loop_
_entity_poly.entity_id
_entity_poly.type
_entity_poly.pdbx_seq_one_letter_code
_entity_poly.pdbx_strand_id
1 'polypeptide(L)' 'MTTADLSTIAAELAVIAEGTDRYRQRVADLGQANLGGKHDDLLAAIHEADRSLRSAQRALLRASRIAK' A
#
# COMPACT_ATOMS: atom_id res chain seq x y z
N MET A 1 -16.20 -21.03 -8.54
CA MET A 1 -16.04 -20.17 -7.34
C MET A 1 -17.44 -19.93 -6.80
N THR A 2 -17.68 -20.28 -5.54
CA THR A 2 -18.96 -20.04 -4.89
C THR A 2 -19.04 -18.58 -4.41
N THR A 3 -20.23 -18.06 -4.12
CA THR A 3 -20.41 -16.73 -3.52
C THR A 3 -19.68 -16.61 -2.18
N ALA A 4 -19.60 -17.71 -1.41
CA ALA A 4 -18.83 -17.76 -0.18
C ALA A 4 -17.32 -17.58 -0.44
N ASP A 5 -16.76 -18.24 -1.45
CA ASP A 5 -15.35 -18.09 -1.83
C ASP A 5 -15.03 -16.65 -2.25
N LEU A 6 -15.92 -16.02 -3.04
CA LEU A 6 -15.80 -14.63 -3.45
C LEU A 6 -15.79 -13.67 -2.27
N SER A 7 -16.68 -13.89 -1.28
CA SER A 7 -16.73 -13.07 -0.07
C SER A 7 -15.46 -13.18 0.78
N THR A 8 -14.88 -14.39 0.88
CA THR A 8 -13.60 -14.61 1.56
C THR A 8 -12.47 -13.90 0.83
N ILE A 9 -12.38 -14.02 -0.49
CA ILE A 9 -11.38 -13.31 -1.31
C ILE A 9 -11.51 -11.79 -1.13
N ALA A 10 -12.73 -11.26 -1.14
CA ALA A 10 -12.99 -9.83 -0.95
C ALA A 10 -12.51 -9.34 0.43
N ALA A 11 -12.74 -10.14 1.48
CA ALA A 11 -12.30 -9.85 2.84
C ALA A 11 -10.76 -9.87 2.96
N GLU A 12 -10.09 -10.90 2.43
CA GLU A 12 -8.63 -10.99 2.41
C GLU A 12 -7.99 -9.79 1.68
N LEU A 13 -8.50 -9.45 0.50
CA LEU A 13 -8.03 -8.28 -0.26
C LEU A 13 -8.22 -6.95 0.50
N ALA A 14 -9.30 -6.82 1.26
CA ALA A 14 -9.54 -5.64 2.08
C ALA A 14 -8.55 -5.55 3.27
N VAL A 15 -8.28 -6.67 3.94
CA VAL A 15 -7.29 -6.74 5.03
C VAL A 15 -5.89 -6.40 4.53
N ILE A 16 -5.49 -6.94 3.37
CA ILE A 16 -4.18 -6.64 2.76
C ILE A 16 -4.10 -5.16 2.36
N ALA A 17 -5.19 -4.56 1.85
CA ALA A 17 -5.24 -3.14 1.52
C ALA A 17 -5.03 -2.25 2.76
N GLU A 18 -5.64 -2.60 3.89
CA GLU A 18 -5.43 -1.91 5.17
C GLU A 18 -3.97 -2.04 5.65
N GLY A 19 -3.41 -3.24 5.60
CA GLY A 19 -2.00 -3.47 5.91
C GLY A 19 -1.06 -2.65 5.02
N THR A 20 -1.36 -2.57 3.73
CA THR A 20 -0.61 -1.78 2.75
C THR A 20 -0.64 -0.28 3.08
N ASP A 21 -1.78 0.24 3.54
CA ASP A 21 -1.87 1.65 3.96
C ASP A 21 -1.00 1.94 5.19
N ARG A 22 -0.99 1.03 6.17
CA ARG A 22 -0.11 1.14 7.34
C ARG A 22 1.37 1.14 6.94
N TYR A 23 1.77 0.29 6.00
CA TYR A 23 3.13 0.29 5.47
C TYR A 23 3.44 1.55 4.67
N ARG A 24 2.50 2.02 3.85
CA ARG A 24 2.62 3.28 3.12
C ARG A 24 2.88 4.45 4.09
N GLN A 25 2.12 4.52 5.18
CA GLN A 25 2.31 5.58 6.18
C GLN A 25 3.70 5.52 6.81
N ARG A 26 4.16 4.33 7.22
CA ARG A 26 5.52 4.15 7.75
C ARG A 26 6.61 4.58 6.78
N VAL A 27 6.44 4.30 5.48
CA VAL A 27 7.38 4.74 4.43
C VAL A 27 7.34 6.26 4.26
N ALA A 28 6.15 6.87 4.29
CA ALA A 28 6.00 8.32 4.24
C ALA A 28 6.68 9.01 5.45
N ASP A 29 6.55 8.44 6.65
CA ASP A 29 7.19 8.97 7.86
C ASP A 29 8.72 8.94 7.75
N LEU A 30 9.30 7.90 7.13
CA LEU A 30 10.74 7.84 6.85
C LEU A 30 11.20 8.96 5.90
N GLY A 31 10.36 9.34 4.94
CA GLY A 31 10.65 10.44 4.01
C GLY A 31 10.58 11.83 4.65
N GLN A 32 9.99 11.95 5.84
CA GLN A 32 9.97 13.19 6.62
C GLN A 32 11.16 13.32 7.57
N ALA A 33 11.96 12.25 7.72
CA ALA A 33 13.16 12.30 8.55
C ALA A 33 14.15 13.32 7.98
N ASN A 34 14.78 14.11 8.85
CA ASN A 34 15.85 15.01 8.43
C ASN A 34 17.11 14.18 8.11
N LEU A 35 17.25 13.79 6.85
CA LEU A 35 18.37 13.00 6.36
C LEU A 35 19.63 13.84 6.07
N GLY A 36 19.56 15.18 6.10
CA GLY A 36 20.65 16.04 5.68
C GLY A 36 21.00 15.90 4.18
N GLY A 37 21.74 16.86 3.63
CA GLY A 37 21.92 17.01 2.16
C GLY A 37 22.79 15.96 1.45
N LYS A 38 23.06 14.79 2.04
CA LYS A 38 23.83 13.69 1.40
C LYS A 38 22.98 12.47 1.05
N HIS A 39 21.66 12.55 1.23
CA HIS A 39 20.77 11.40 1.13
C HIS A 39 19.61 11.63 0.13
N ASP A 40 19.82 12.50 -0.86
CA ASP A 40 18.82 12.82 -1.89
C ASP A 40 18.36 11.57 -2.67
N ASP A 41 19.29 10.67 -3.02
CA ASP A 41 18.96 9.41 -3.69
C ASP A 41 18.11 8.48 -2.81
N LEU A 42 18.41 8.42 -1.51
CA LEU A 42 17.62 7.65 -0.55
C LEU A 42 16.21 8.26 -0.41
N LEU A 43 16.11 9.58 -0.32
CA LEU A 43 14.82 10.29 -0.24
C LEU A 43 13.99 10.05 -1.50
N ALA A 44 14.62 10.10 -2.68
CA ALA A 44 13.97 9.77 -3.95
C ALA A 44 13.42 8.32 -3.97
N ALA A 45 14.21 7.35 -3.51
CA ALA A 45 13.79 5.95 -3.40
C ALA A 45 12.64 5.77 -2.40
N ILE A 46 12.64 6.48 -1.27
CA ILE A 46 11.53 6.47 -0.29
C ILE A 46 10.24 7.02 -0.92
N HIS A 47 10.32 8.13 -1.66
CA HIS A 47 9.16 8.70 -2.36
C HIS A 47 8.64 7.79 -3.48
N GLU A 48 9.51 7.03 -4.14
CA GLU A 48 9.10 6.00 -5.10
C GLU A 48 8.37 4.83 -4.42
N ALA A 49 8.88 4.38 -3.27
CA ALA A 49 8.23 3.35 -2.46
C ALA A 49 6.84 3.76 -1.97
N ASP A 50 6.65 5.00 -1.47
CA ASP A 50 5.32 5.52 -1.08
C ASP A 50 4.34 5.50 -2.26
N ARG A 51 4.79 5.99 -3.43
CA ARG A 51 3.97 6.00 -4.66
C ARG A 51 3.56 4.59 -5.10
N SER A 52 4.47 3.63 -4.99
CA SER A 52 4.24 2.23 -5.33
C SER A 52 3.23 1.59 -4.37
N LEU A 53 3.40 1.80 -3.06
CA LEU A 53 2.46 1.29 -2.04
C LEU A 53 1.06 1.89 -2.18
N ARG A 54 0.96 3.19 -2.48
CA ARG A 54 -0.31 3.85 -2.79
C ARG A 54 -1.00 3.21 -4.01
N SER A 55 -0.23 2.88 -5.04
CA SER A 55 -0.76 2.24 -6.25
C SER A 55 -1.22 0.81 -5.98
N ALA A 56 -0.45 0.05 -5.20
CA ALA A 56 -0.80 -1.30 -4.75
C ALA A 56 -2.09 -1.31 -3.90
N GLN A 57 -2.20 -0.41 -2.92
CA GLN A 57 -3.40 -0.26 -2.09
C GLN A 57 -4.64 0.00 -2.95
N ARG A 58 -4.55 0.91 -3.92
CA ARG A 58 -5.65 1.20 -4.86
C ARG A 58 -6.03 -0.03 -5.67
N ALA A 59 -5.06 -0.83 -6.12
CA ALA A 59 -5.33 -2.06 -6.86
C ALA A 59 -6.04 -3.11 -5.99
N LEU A 60 -5.60 -3.31 -4.75
CA LEU A 60 -6.21 -4.22 -3.78
C LEU A 60 -7.66 -3.82 -3.46
N LEU A 61 -7.91 -2.53 -3.21
CA LEU A 61 -9.27 -2.03 -2.97
C LEU A 61 -10.18 -2.22 -4.19
N ARG A 62 -9.68 -2.01 -5.40
CA ARG A 62 -10.44 -2.29 -6.63
C ARG A 62 -10.77 -3.77 -6.76
N ALA A 63 -9.78 -4.65 -6.55
CA ALA A 63 -9.99 -6.10 -6.60
C ALA A 63 -11.01 -6.57 -5.55
N SER A 64 -10.92 -6.08 -4.31
CA SER A 64 -11.89 -6.37 -3.25
C SER A 64 -13.31 -5.98 -3.64
N ARG A 65 -13.48 -4.82 -4.31
CA ARG A 65 -14.81 -4.38 -4.79
C ARG A 65 -15.37 -5.23 -5.92
N ILE A 66 -14.51 -5.79 -6.78
CA ILE A 66 -14.92 -6.69 -7.88
C ILE A 66 -15.31 -8.07 -7.33
N ALA A 67 -14.68 -8.51 -6.25
CA ALA A 67 -14.94 -9.81 -5.63
C ALA A 67 -16.18 -9.82 -4.71
N LYS A 68 -16.78 -8.67 -4.41
CA LYS A 68 -18.04 -8.56 -3.64
C LYS A 68 -19.24 -8.83 -4.53
#